data_AF-A0A2G3DSI6-F1
#
_entry.id   AF-A0A2G3DSI6-F1
#
_cell.length_a   1.000
_cell.length_b   1.000
_cell.length_c   1.000
_cell.angle_alpha   90.00
_cell.angle_beta   90.00
_cell.angle_gamma   90.00
#
_symmetry.space_group_name_H-M   'P 1'
#
loop_
_entity.id
_entity.type
_entity.pdbx_description
1 polymer ?
#
loop_
_entity_poly.entity_id
_entity_poly.type
_entity_poly.pdbx_seq_one_letter_code
_entity_poly.pdbx_strand_id
1 'polypeptide(L)'
;MIKYLEKKYGKKFYYKGYIPENKLFFDKESLLVYAEGDDPEVDCFAVEPKGFGFTDEYAWVIKTPIVQKEMEEKLAGILEGQKYKMFVELTGVTDEGEVTWFHIYIYIDNKDTSFIDSIMDRLVEALSDETREWDLTMYCFKKAVADSIPAKEHNRSFESDDVQCMYDSNRIVRREGKGWRRNDR
;
A
#
# COMPACT_ATOMS: atom_id res chain seq x y z
N MET A 1 -18.13 2.92 20.12
CA MET A 1 -17.35 2.75 18.88
C MET A 1 -18.25 2.52 17.66
N ILE A 2 -18.96 1.40 17.48
CA ILE A 2 -19.85 1.19 16.29
C ILE A 2 -20.85 2.34 16.08
N LYS A 3 -21.63 2.72 17.10
CA LYS A 3 -22.58 3.86 17.00
C LYS A 3 -21.91 5.19 16.58
N TYR A 4 -20.64 5.37 16.92
CA TYR A 4 -19.87 6.54 16.48
C TYR A 4 -19.62 6.48 14.97
N LEU A 5 -19.21 5.33 14.44
CA LEU A 5 -19.01 5.12 13.00
C LEU A 5 -20.29 5.31 12.23
N GLU A 6 -21.40 4.70 12.69
CA GLU A 6 -22.69 4.81 12.02
C GLU A 6 -23.18 6.26 11.97
N LYS A 7 -22.94 7.02 13.05
CA LYS A 7 -23.23 8.46 13.08
C LYS A 7 -22.31 9.26 12.13
N LYS A 8 -21.03 8.91 12.04
CA LYS A 8 -20.03 9.62 11.22
C LYS A 8 -20.22 9.37 9.72
N TYR A 9 -20.49 8.13 9.33
CA TYR A 9 -20.52 7.69 7.93
C TYR A 9 -21.92 7.41 7.38
N GLY A 10 -22.96 7.42 8.22
CA GLY A 10 -24.35 7.23 7.77
C GLY A 10 -24.67 5.84 7.24
N LYS A 11 -23.89 4.81 7.62
CA LYS A 11 -24.07 3.41 7.22
C LYS A 11 -23.76 2.44 8.35
N LYS A 12 -24.12 1.16 8.19
CA LYS A 12 -23.94 0.13 9.21
C LYS A 12 -22.52 -0.41 9.24
N PHE A 13 -22.08 -0.80 10.44
CA PHE A 13 -20.80 -1.46 10.68
C PHE A 13 -21.00 -2.68 11.57
N TYR A 14 -20.19 -3.70 11.35
CA TYR A 14 -20.27 -4.98 12.04
C TYR A 14 -19.01 -5.23 12.86
N TYR A 15 -19.20 -5.90 13.99
CA TYR A 15 -18.11 -6.30 14.87
C TYR A 15 -17.34 -7.49 14.29
N LYS A 16 -16.01 -7.40 14.24
CA LYS A 16 -15.12 -8.53 13.95
C LYS A 16 -14.34 -8.99 15.17
N GLY A 17 -13.95 -8.07 16.05
CA GLY A 17 -13.09 -8.39 17.18
C GLY A 17 -12.83 -7.22 18.11
N TYR A 18 -12.17 -7.51 19.22
CA TYR A 18 -11.74 -6.53 20.20
C TYR A 18 -10.31 -6.83 20.61
N ILE A 19 -9.46 -5.81 20.59
CA ILE A 19 -8.09 -5.88 21.06
C ILE A 19 -8.06 -5.14 22.41
N PRO A 20 -7.77 -5.84 23.52
CA PRO A 20 -7.65 -5.20 24.82
C PRO A 20 -6.39 -4.32 24.86
N GLU A 21 -6.44 -3.26 25.67
CA GLU A 21 -5.28 -2.40 25.94
C GLU A 21 -4.07 -3.24 26.36
N ASN A 22 -2.92 -2.99 25.72
CA ASN A 22 -1.66 -3.60 26.09
C ASN A 22 -0.66 -2.55 26.58
N LYS A 23 -0.57 -2.41 27.89
CA LYS A 23 0.30 -1.42 28.55
C LYS A 23 1.79 -1.67 28.36
N LEU A 24 2.21 -2.91 28.05
CA LEU A 24 3.62 -3.23 27.83
C LEU A 24 4.13 -2.70 26.49
N PHE A 25 3.27 -2.67 25.47
CA PHE A 25 3.59 -2.15 24.13
C PHE A 25 2.98 -0.77 23.86
N PHE A 26 2.31 -0.18 24.85
CA PHE A 26 1.57 1.08 24.74
C PHE A 26 0.43 1.05 23.72
N ASP A 27 -0.10 -0.13 23.42
CA ASP A 27 -1.25 -0.29 22.54
C ASP A 27 -2.52 0.08 23.29
N LYS A 28 -3.33 0.95 22.69
CA LYS A 28 -4.66 1.26 23.21
C LYS A 28 -5.63 0.13 22.91
N GLU A 29 -6.72 0.09 23.67
CA GLU A 29 -7.83 -0.77 23.28
C GLU A 29 -8.37 -0.36 21.90
N SER A 30 -8.79 -1.35 21.11
CA SER A 30 -9.37 -1.09 19.80
C SER A 30 -10.47 -2.08 19.46
N LEU A 31 -11.46 -1.60 18.70
CA LEU A 31 -12.53 -2.42 18.15
C LEU A 31 -12.26 -2.66 16.67
N LEU A 32 -12.18 -3.93 16.27
CA LEU A 32 -12.08 -4.33 14.88
C LEU A 32 -13.48 -4.45 14.29
N VAL A 33 -13.68 -3.76 13.17
CA VAL A 33 -14.98 -3.63 12.50
C VAL A 33 -14.81 -3.63 10.98
N TYR A 34 -15.91 -3.87 10.28
CA TYR A 34 -16.03 -3.71 8.82
C TYR A 34 -17.38 -3.09 8.48
N ALA A 35 -17.51 -2.40 7.34
CA ALA A 35 -18.78 -1.82 6.94
C ALA A 35 -19.69 -2.85 6.26
N GLU A 36 -20.98 -2.54 6.18
CA GLU A 36 -21.94 -3.33 5.40
C GLU A 36 -21.54 -3.43 3.92
N GLY A 37 -21.32 -4.66 3.46
CA GLY A 37 -20.92 -4.97 2.08
C GLY A 37 -19.42 -5.13 1.88
N ASP A 38 -18.59 -4.77 2.85
CA ASP A 38 -17.13 -4.93 2.82
C ASP A 38 -16.74 -6.39 3.15
N ASP A 39 -15.59 -6.86 2.65
CA ASP A 39 -15.08 -8.19 2.97
C ASP A 39 -14.45 -8.20 4.36
N PRO A 40 -14.99 -8.96 5.33
CA PRO A 40 -14.48 -8.95 6.70
C PRO A 40 -13.01 -9.37 6.79
N GLU A 41 -12.46 -10.14 5.86
CA GLU A 41 -11.07 -10.62 5.91
C GLU A 41 -10.02 -9.62 5.44
N VAL A 42 -10.40 -8.64 4.62
CA VAL A 42 -9.44 -7.69 4.01
C VAL A 42 -9.79 -6.23 4.29
N ASP A 43 -11.07 -5.91 4.51
CA ASP A 43 -11.55 -4.53 4.69
C ASP A 43 -11.84 -4.19 6.16
N CYS A 44 -11.23 -4.93 7.08
CA CYS A 44 -11.34 -4.64 8.51
C CYS A 44 -10.39 -3.53 8.95
N PHE A 45 -10.88 -2.72 9.88
CA PHE A 45 -10.15 -1.57 10.39
C PHE A 45 -10.39 -1.38 11.89
N ALA A 46 -9.47 -0.67 12.55
CA ALA A 46 -9.56 -0.43 13.98
C ALA A 46 -10.31 0.87 14.30
N VAL A 47 -10.98 0.87 15.45
CA VAL A 47 -11.56 2.06 16.08
C VAL A 47 -11.03 2.17 17.50
N GLU A 48 -10.43 3.30 17.81
CA GLU A 48 -9.69 3.51 19.05
C GLU A 48 -10.22 4.71 19.85
N PRO A 49 -10.13 4.70 21.19
CA PRO A 49 -10.38 5.88 22.00
C PRO A 49 -9.31 6.97 21.80
N LYS A 50 -9.75 8.21 21.55
CA LYS A 50 -8.90 9.41 21.47
C LYS A 50 -9.53 10.55 22.28
N GLY A 51 -8.97 10.83 23.45
CA GLY A 51 -9.49 11.86 24.37
C GLY A 51 -10.91 11.52 24.82
N PHE A 52 -11.86 12.43 24.60
CA PHE A 52 -13.29 12.22 24.91
C PHE A 52 -14.08 11.54 23.78
N GLY A 53 -13.42 11.16 22.68
CA GLY A 53 -14.05 10.60 21.49
C GLY A 53 -13.35 9.35 20.96
N PHE A 54 -13.51 9.12 19.66
CA PHE A 54 -12.93 7.99 18.95
C PHE A 54 -12.24 8.46 17.67
N THR A 55 -11.24 7.69 17.24
CA THR A 55 -10.68 7.70 15.89
C THR A 55 -10.92 6.35 15.25
N ASP A 56 -10.92 6.34 13.92
CA ASP A 56 -11.14 5.14 13.14
C ASP A 56 -10.27 5.18 11.88
N GLU A 57 -9.93 3.99 11.42
CA GLU A 57 -9.10 3.80 10.22
C GLU A 57 -9.94 3.59 8.96
N TYR A 58 -11.24 3.92 8.98
CA TYR A 58 -12.11 3.56 7.86
C TYR A 58 -11.77 4.30 6.56
N ALA A 59 -11.22 5.51 6.68
CA ALA A 59 -10.72 6.25 5.53
C ALA A 59 -9.64 5.47 4.76
N TRP A 60 -8.80 4.69 5.46
CA TRP A 60 -7.77 3.87 4.83
C TRP A 60 -8.42 2.80 3.93
N VAL A 61 -9.44 2.10 4.44
CA VAL A 61 -10.19 1.08 3.70
C VAL A 61 -10.84 1.67 2.44
N ILE A 62 -11.49 2.83 2.55
CA ILE A 62 -12.16 3.46 1.40
C ILE A 62 -11.15 3.94 0.35
N LYS A 63 -10.01 4.49 0.78
CA LYS A 63 -9.08 5.18 -0.12
C LYS A 63 -8.12 4.23 -0.82
N THR A 64 -7.74 3.11 -0.21
CA THR A 64 -6.81 2.13 -0.81
C THR A 64 -7.22 1.70 -2.23
N PRO A 65 -8.45 1.20 -2.49
CA PRO A 65 -8.82 0.77 -3.85
C PRO A 65 -8.88 1.93 -4.85
N ILE A 66 -9.14 3.16 -4.38
CA ILE A 66 -9.16 4.35 -5.24
C ILE A 66 -7.73 4.69 -5.70
N VAL A 67 -6.78 4.76 -4.77
CA VAL A 67 -5.37 5.07 -5.09
C VAL A 67 -4.73 3.91 -5.86
N GLN A 68 -5.05 2.65 -5.54
CA GLN A 68 -4.63 1.49 -6.33
C GLN A 68 -4.98 1.67 -7.80
N LYS A 69 -6.27 1.91 -8.09
CA LYS A 69 -6.75 2.09 -9.47
C LYS A 69 -6.12 3.32 -10.14
N GLU A 70 -5.99 4.42 -9.42
CA GLU A 70 -5.34 5.64 -9.91
C GLU A 70 -3.91 5.37 -10.37
N MET A 71 -3.11 4.65 -9.56
CA MET A 71 -1.74 4.30 -9.91
C MET A 71 -1.70 3.28 -11.04
N GLU A 72 -2.63 2.32 -11.09
CA GLU A 72 -2.71 1.33 -12.16
C GLU A 72 -2.92 2.02 -13.50
N GLU A 73 -3.89 2.95 -13.57
CA GLU A 73 -4.16 3.73 -14.77
C GLU A 73 -2.99 4.64 -15.16
N LYS A 74 -2.37 5.31 -14.17
CA LYS A 74 -1.24 6.22 -14.40
C LYS A 74 0.00 5.50 -14.95
N LEU A 75 0.28 4.29 -14.48
CA LEU A 75 1.52 3.56 -14.79
C LEU A 75 1.35 2.46 -15.87
N ALA A 76 0.12 2.12 -16.26
CA ALA A 76 -0.18 1.05 -17.21
C ALA A 76 0.62 1.15 -18.52
N GLY A 77 0.71 2.34 -19.11
CA GLY A 77 1.43 2.55 -20.38
C GLY A 77 2.96 2.40 -20.29
N ILE A 78 3.53 2.46 -19.08
CA ILE A 78 4.97 2.23 -18.88
C ILE A 78 5.26 0.74 -18.77
N LEU A 79 4.35 0.00 -18.15
CA LEU A 79 4.45 -1.44 -17.90
C LEU A 79 3.81 -2.29 -19.01
N GLU A 80 3.41 -1.67 -20.13
CA GLU A 80 2.78 -2.36 -21.25
C GLU A 80 3.67 -3.47 -21.80
N GLY A 81 3.06 -4.62 -22.08
CA GLY A 81 3.76 -5.82 -22.56
C GLY A 81 4.59 -6.54 -21.50
N GLN A 82 4.62 -6.05 -20.26
CA GLN A 82 5.26 -6.73 -19.14
C GLN A 82 4.29 -7.65 -18.41
N LYS A 83 4.82 -8.75 -17.89
CA LYS A 83 4.10 -9.57 -16.91
C LYS A 83 4.41 -9.03 -15.52
N TYR A 84 3.46 -8.31 -14.94
CA TYR A 84 3.64 -7.66 -13.64
C TYR A 84 2.37 -7.71 -12.77
N LYS A 85 2.56 -7.45 -11.48
CA LYS A 85 1.50 -7.18 -10.51
C LYS A 85 1.86 -5.96 -9.69
N MET A 86 0.88 -5.12 -9.39
CA MET A 86 1.10 -3.89 -8.62
C MET A 86 0.18 -3.83 -7.41
N PHE A 87 0.69 -3.30 -6.31
CA PHE A 87 -0.08 -3.04 -5.10
C PHE A 87 0.27 -1.66 -4.54
N VAL A 88 -0.70 -1.03 -3.90
CA VAL A 88 -0.55 0.24 -3.21
C VAL A 88 -0.90 0.03 -1.74
N GLU A 89 0.05 0.37 -0.87
CA GLU A 89 -0.18 0.46 0.56
C GLU A 89 -0.24 1.93 0.95
N LEU A 90 -1.34 2.37 1.57
CA LEU A 90 -1.38 3.71 2.13
C LEU A 90 -0.49 3.75 3.38
N THR A 91 0.29 4.82 3.54
CA THR A 91 1.19 5.02 4.69
C THR A 91 0.86 6.31 5.45
N GLY A 92 0.02 7.18 4.88
CA GLY A 92 -0.49 8.39 5.54
C GLY A 92 -1.87 8.78 5.02
N VAL A 93 -2.85 8.85 5.94
CA VAL A 93 -4.20 9.37 5.69
C VAL A 93 -4.59 10.30 6.83
N THR A 94 -5.14 11.47 6.52
CA THR A 94 -5.61 12.44 7.54
C THR A 94 -6.92 12.00 8.20
N ASP A 95 -7.28 12.64 9.31
CA ASP A 95 -8.55 12.39 10.01
C ASP A 95 -9.78 12.75 9.11
N GLU A 96 -9.60 13.65 8.15
CA GLU A 96 -10.58 14.03 7.11
C GLU A 96 -10.63 13.04 5.93
N GLY A 97 -9.72 12.06 5.88
CA GLY A 97 -9.64 11.06 4.83
C GLY A 97 -8.89 11.51 3.57
N GLU A 98 -8.00 12.49 3.67
CA GLU A 98 -7.08 12.85 2.60
C GLU A 98 -5.84 11.96 2.65
N VAL A 99 -5.48 11.35 1.52
CA VAL A 99 -4.26 10.52 1.42
C VAL A 99 -3.06 11.46 1.27
N THR A 100 -2.10 11.36 2.18
CA THR A 100 -0.88 12.18 2.19
C THR A 100 0.36 11.39 1.80
N TRP A 101 0.35 10.07 2.01
CA TRP A 101 1.47 9.20 1.65
C TRP A 101 1.00 7.78 1.31
N PHE A 102 1.60 7.20 0.27
CA PHE A 102 1.43 5.80 -0.11
C PHE A 102 2.72 5.17 -0.64
N HIS A 103 2.77 3.84 -0.68
CA HIS A 103 3.86 3.04 -1.21
C HIS A 103 3.35 2.15 -2.34
N ILE A 104 3.95 2.27 -3.52
CA ILE A 104 3.70 1.41 -4.67
C ILE A 104 4.69 0.24 -4.66
N TYR A 105 4.17 -0.98 -4.76
CA TYR A 105 4.93 -2.19 -4.97
C TYR A 105 4.67 -2.74 -6.36
N ILE A 106 5.72 -2.95 -7.13
CA ILE A 106 5.64 -3.59 -8.45
C ILE A 106 6.42 -4.89 -8.44
N TYR A 107 5.79 -5.97 -8.84
CA TYR A 107 6.39 -7.29 -9.00
C TYR A 107 6.42 -7.62 -10.48
N ILE A 108 7.59 -7.77 -11.08
CA ILE A 108 7.74 -7.95 -12.53
C ILE A 108 8.58 -9.19 -12.87
N ASP A 109 8.06 -10.02 -13.77
CA ASP A 109 8.72 -11.24 -14.24
C ASP A 109 9.65 -10.90 -15.42
N ASN A 110 10.74 -10.18 -15.16
CA ASN A 110 11.72 -9.77 -16.17
C ASN A 110 13.14 -9.72 -15.60
N LYS A 111 14.11 -10.30 -16.32
CA LYS A 111 15.53 -10.38 -15.94
C LYS A 111 16.44 -9.41 -16.70
N ASP A 112 15.93 -8.69 -17.69
CA ASP A 112 16.71 -7.73 -18.46
C ASP A 112 16.88 -6.43 -17.67
N THR A 113 17.96 -6.35 -16.90
CA THR A 113 18.27 -5.20 -16.06
C THR A 113 18.34 -3.88 -16.80
N SER A 114 18.85 -3.84 -18.05
CA SER A 114 18.95 -2.58 -18.80
C SER A 114 17.57 -2.06 -19.21
N PHE A 115 16.68 -2.97 -19.60
CA PHE A 115 15.30 -2.63 -19.91
C PHE A 115 14.54 -2.20 -18.66
N ILE A 116 14.74 -2.89 -17.54
CA ILE A 116 14.12 -2.57 -16.26
C ILE A 116 14.61 -1.23 -15.68
N ASP A 117 15.90 -0.91 -15.78
CA ASP A 117 16.45 0.40 -15.38
C ASP A 117 15.71 1.54 -16.12
N SER A 118 15.43 1.36 -17.42
CA SER A 118 14.65 2.31 -18.23
C SER A 118 13.17 2.40 -17.82
N ILE A 119 12.56 1.28 -17.41
CA ILE A 119 11.22 1.30 -16.79
C ILE A 119 11.25 2.13 -15.51
N MET A 120 12.24 1.93 -14.63
CA MET A 120 12.35 2.69 -13.39
C MET A 120 12.49 4.20 -13.62
N ASP A 121 13.29 4.61 -14.60
CA ASP A 121 13.41 6.02 -14.98
C ASP A 121 12.04 6.60 -15.35
N ARG A 122 11.29 5.91 -16.22
CA ARG A 122 9.95 6.35 -16.66
C ARG A 122 8.93 6.35 -15.53
N LEU A 123 8.98 5.37 -14.62
CA LEU A 123 8.07 5.30 -13.46
C LEU A 123 8.32 6.49 -12.51
N VAL A 124 9.57 6.77 -12.18
CA VAL A 124 9.94 7.91 -11.31
C VAL A 124 9.58 9.24 -11.97
N GLU A 125 9.81 9.37 -13.29
CA GLU A 125 9.41 10.56 -14.05
C GLU A 125 7.89 10.76 -14.01
N ALA A 126 7.10 9.70 -14.26
CA ALA A 126 5.64 9.77 -14.23
C ALA A 126 5.08 10.12 -12.84
N LEU A 127 5.81 9.78 -11.76
CA LEU A 127 5.42 10.11 -10.39
C LEU A 127 5.99 11.46 -9.90
N SER A 128 6.76 12.18 -10.74
CA SER A 128 7.41 13.42 -10.33
C SER A 128 6.44 14.59 -10.12
N ASP A 129 5.27 14.54 -10.76
CA ASP A 129 4.17 15.51 -10.61
C ASP A 129 3.20 15.15 -9.48
N GLU A 130 3.42 14.02 -8.80
CA GLU A 130 2.60 13.59 -7.69
C GLU A 130 2.78 14.55 -6.51
N THR A 131 1.65 15.09 -6.02
CA THR A 131 1.64 16.05 -4.92
C THR A 131 1.71 15.38 -3.55
N ARG A 132 1.26 14.13 -3.47
CA ARG A 132 1.36 13.30 -2.26
C ARG A 132 2.78 12.75 -2.12
N GLU A 133 3.22 12.50 -0.89
CA GLU A 133 4.47 11.77 -0.70
C GLU A 133 4.27 10.33 -1.19
N TRP A 134 5.31 9.74 -1.79
CA TRP A 134 5.23 8.39 -2.33
C TRP A 134 6.54 7.65 -2.22
N ASP A 135 6.46 6.35 -2.02
CA ASP A 135 7.57 5.41 -2.18
C ASP A 135 7.24 4.40 -3.28
N LEU A 136 8.27 3.91 -3.97
CA LEU A 136 8.16 2.89 -5.01
C LEU A 136 9.21 1.83 -4.74
N THR A 137 8.76 0.58 -4.61
CA THR A 137 9.64 -0.58 -4.61
C THR A 137 9.26 -1.52 -5.75
N MET A 138 10.23 -1.88 -6.56
CA MET A 138 10.02 -2.84 -7.64
C MET A 138 10.93 -4.06 -7.47
N TYR A 139 10.33 -5.24 -7.54
CA TYR A 139 11.03 -6.53 -7.49
C TYR A 139 10.99 -7.17 -8.87
N CYS A 140 12.17 -7.54 -9.37
CA CYS A 140 12.32 -8.24 -10.62
C CYS A 140 12.70 -9.69 -10.36
N PHE A 141 11.98 -10.63 -10.98
CA PHE A 141 12.14 -12.06 -10.70
C PHE A 141 12.79 -12.83 -11.84
N LYS A 142 13.55 -13.87 -11.48
CA LYS A 142 14.21 -14.79 -12.42
C LYS A 142 13.22 -15.75 -13.11
N LYS A 143 12.08 -15.99 -12.46
CA LYS A 143 11.03 -16.93 -12.88
C LYS A 143 9.66 -16.26 -12.76
N ALA A 144 8.66 -16.83 -13.42
CA ALA A 144 7.32 -16.27 -13.41
C ALA A 144 6.65 -16.45 -12.04
N VAL A 145 6.51 -15.39 -11.25
CA VAL A 145 5.87 -15.41 -9.92
C VAL A 145 4.82 -14.32 -9.75
N ALA A 146 4.83 -13.25 -10.56
CA ALA A 146 3.99 -12.07 -10.36
C ALA A 146 2.50 -12.40 -10.17
N ASP A 147 1.93 -13.29 -11.01
CA ASP A 147 0.51 -13.65 -10.93
C ASP A 147 0.14 -14.33 -9.60
N SER A 148 1.08 -15.06 -9.01
CA SER A 148 0.87 -15.87 -7.81
C SER A 148 0.92 -15.05 -6.52
N ILE A 149 1.39 -13.81 -6.58
CA ILE A 149 1.53 -12.93 -5.42
C ILE A 149 0.13 -12.51 -4.94
N PRO A 150 -0.31 -12.92 -3.74
CA PRO A 150 -1.60 -12.50 -3.19
C PRO A 150 -1.56 -11.01 -2.82
N ALA A 151 -2.72 -10.35 -2.82
CA ALA A 151 -2.82 -8.97 -2.33
C ALA A 151 -2.51 -8.88 -0.83
N LYS A 152 -2.95 -9.88 -0.07
CA LYS A 152 -2.64 -10.00 1.36
C LYS A 152 -1.20 -10.45 1.54
N GLU A 153 -0.40 -9.69 2.28
CA GLU A 153 1.00 -10.01 2.58
C GLU A 153 1.89 -10.19 1.33
N HIS A 154 1.63 -9.41 0.27
CA HIS A 154 2.38 -9.49 -0.99
C HIS A 154 3.91 -9.39 -0.77
N ASN A 155 4.34 -8.55 0.18
CA ASN A 155 5.75 -8.33 0.53
C ASN A 155 6.45 -9.52 1.23
N ARG A 156 5.72 -10.59 1.58
CA ARG A 156 6.24 -11.82 2.22
C ARG A 156 5.97 -13.09 1.41
N SER A 157 5.39 -12.95 0.22
CA SER A 157 4.84 -14.06 -0.56
C SER A 157 5.83 -14.79 -1.47
N PHE A 158 7.11 -14.40 -1.47
CA PHE A 158 8.13 -14.94 -2.36
C PHE A 158 9.45 -15.19 -1.61
N GLU A 159 10.22 -16.16 -2.10
CA GLU A 159 11.55 -16.44 -1.58
C GLU A 159 12.54 -15.38 -2.06
N SER A 160 13.46 -14.97 -1.19
CA SER A 160 14.44 -13.93 -1.53
C SER A 160 15.35 -14.33 -2.69
N ASP A 161 15.61 -15.64 -2.87
CA ASP A 161 16.48 -16.17 -3.92
C ASP A 161 15.88 -16.07 -5.34
N ASP A 162 14.56 -15.94 -5.43
CA ASP A 162 13.82 -15.75 -6.67
C ASP A 162 13.95 -14.33 -7.23
N VAL A 163 14.29 -13.38 -6.36
CA VAL A 163 14.52 -11.97 -6.71
C VAL A 163 15.87 -11.87 -7.43
N GLN A 164 15.84 -11.33 -8.65
CA GLN A 164 17.05 -10.97 -9.40
C GLN A 164 17.60 -9.62 -8.95
N CYS A 165 16.72 -8.64 -8.81
CA CYS A 165 17.08 -7.30 -8.37
C CYS A 165 15.87 -6.61 -7.75
N MET A 166 16.16 -5.67 -6.85
CA MET A 166 15.18 -4.82 -6.20
C MET A 166 15.52 -3.36 -6.46
N TYR A 167 14.53 -2.56 -6.80
CA TYR A 167 14.66 -1.13 -7.03
C TYR A 167 13.87 -0.37 -5.98
N ASP A 168 14.45 0.69 -5.45
CA ASP A 168 13.78 1.59 -4.51
C ASP A 168 13.86 3.03 -4.99
N SER A 169 12.72 3.72 -4.96
CA SER A 169 12.64 5.17 -4.99
C SER A 169 11.82 5.63 -3.79
N ASN A 170 12.51 6.19 -2.80
CA ASN A 170 11.89 6.83 -1.66
C ASN A 170 12.41 8.26 -1.52
N ARG A 171 11.81 9.01 -0.60
CA ARG A 171 12.18 10.42 -0.36
C ARG A 171 13.67 10.65 -0.10
N ILE A 172 14.34 9.73 0.58
CA ILE A 172 15.78 9.81 0.87
C ILE A 172 16.57 9.59 -0.42
N VAL A 173 16.28 8.51 -1.13
CA VAL A 173 16.95 8.16 -2.40
C VAL A 173 16.79 9.26 -3.45
N ARG A 174 15.60 9.86 -3.57
CA ARG A 174 15.34 10.97 -4.49
C ARG A 174 16.13 12.24 -4.15
N ARG A 175 16.45 12.47 -2.86
CA ARG A 175 17.27 13.61 -2.41
C ARG A 175 18.77 13.38 -2.62
N GLU A 176 19.21 12.12 -2.60
CA GLU A 176 20.63 11.75 -2.67
C GLU A 176 21.17 11.56 -4.10
N GLY A 177 20.32 11.51 -5.13
CA GLY A 177 20.79 11.28 -6.51
C GLY A 177 19.68 10.96 -7.51
N LYS A 178 19.95 10.00 -8.43
CA LYS A 178 19.23 9.66 -9.69
C LYS A 178 17.71 9.42 -9.63
N GLY A 179 17.06 9.61 -8.48
CA GLY A 179 15.64 9.35 -8.29
C GLY A 179 15.33 7.95 -7.77
N TRP A 180 16.20 6.97 -8.03
CA TRP A 180 16.07 5.60 -7.54
C TRP A 180 17.45 4.94 -7.32
N ARG A 181 17.45 3.80 -6.62
CA ARG A 181 18.63 2.93 -6.45
C ARG A 181 18.27 1.49 -6.78
N ARG A 182 19.24 0.73 -7.28
CA ARG A 182 19.14 -0.72 -7.46
C ARG A 182 19.95 -1.43 -6.38
N ASN A 183 19.33 -2.45 -5.80
CA ASN A 183 19.92 -3.39 -4.86
C ASN A 183 19.95 -4.76 -5.53
N ASP A 184 21.10 -5.08 -6.13
CA ASP A 184 21.37 -6.41 -6.67
C ASP A 184 21.59 -7.36 -5.48
N ARG A 185 20.81 -8.45 -5.40
CA ARG A 185 20.92 -9.48 -4.37
C ARG A 185 21.67 -10.70 -4.90
#